data_AF-A0A829W6C3-F1
#
_entry.id   AF-A0A829W6C3-F1
#
_cell.length_a   1.000
_cell.length_b   1.000
_cell.length_c   1.000
_cell.angle_alpha   90.00
_cell.angle_beta   90.00
_cell.angle_gamma   90.00
#
_symmetry.space_group_name_H-M   'P 1'
#
loop_
_entity.id
_entity.type
_entity.pdbx_description
1 polymer ?
#
loop_
_entity_poly.entity_id
_entity_poly.type
_entity_poly.pdbx_seq_one_letter_code
_entity_poly.pdbx_strand_id
1 'polypeptide(L)' 'MGNGAYKSGGWLVDGGKWYYLGTDGAMVKEAYTPGGHWVNDQGAWEPYHR' A
#
# COMPACT_ATOMS: atom_id res chain seq x y z
N MET A 1 15.14 9.84 18.30
CA MET A 1 14.64 11.03 17.56
C MET A 1 14.12 10.54 16.22
N GLY A 2 12.90 10.92 15.88
CA GLY A 2 11.96 10.14 15.07
C GLY A 2 12.43 9.75 13.67
N ASN A 3 12.23 8.48 13.33
CA ASN A 3 12.26 8.01 11.95
C ASN A 3 10.97 8.43 11.23
N GLY A 4 10.69 9.73 11.23
CA GLY A 4 9.63 10.38 10.46
C GLY A 4 10.02 10.59 9.00
N ALA A 5 10.80 9.66 8.43
CA ALA A 5 11.00 9.60 7.00
C ALA A 5 9.81 8.81 6.46
N TYR A 6 8.84 9.52 5.89
CA TYR A 6 7.89 9.00 4.92
C TYR A 6 8.72 8.26 3.87
N LYS A 7 8.94 6.96 4.09
CA LYS A 7 9.53 6.10 3.08
C LYS A 7 8.50 6.06 1.96
N SER A 8 8.77 6.87 0.94
CA SER A 8 8.29 6.64 -0.41
C SER A 8 8.21 5.12 -0.66
N GLY A 9 7.00 4.59 -0.90
CA GLY A 9 6.75 3.14 -0.92
C GLY A 9 6.28 2.55 0.42
N GLY A 10 5.15 3.01 0.96
CA GLY A 10 4.67 2.64 2.30
C GLY A 10 3.19 2.30 2.39
N TRP A 11 2.79 1.70 3.50
CA TRP A 11 1.40 1.34 3.79
C TRP A 11 0.66 2.46 4.54
N LEU A 12 -0.57 2.74 4.11
CA LEU A 12 -1.54 3.64 4.73
C LEU A 12 -2.71 2.81 5.26
N VAL A 13 -3.17 3.09 6.48
CA VAL A 13 -4.40 2.51 7.03
C VAL A 13 -5.48 3.57 7.00
N ASP A 14 -6.59 3.25 6.32
CA ASP A 14 -7.79 4.08 6.33
C ASP A 14 -9.03 3.19 6.43
N GLY A 15 -9.93 3.51 7.38
CA GLY A 15 -11.16 2.74 7.59
C GLY A 15 -10.96 1.25 7.91
N GLY A 16 -9.82 0.86 8.47
CA GLY A 16 -9.46 -0.54 8.74
C GLY A 16 -8.96 -1.33 7.53
N LYS A 17 -8.78 -0.67 6.38
CA LYS A 17 -8.17 -1.23 5.17
C LYS A 17 -6.75 -0.70 5.00
N TRP A 18 -5.92 -1.51 4.36
CA TRP A 18 -4.52 -1.18 4.07
C TRP A 18 -4.37 -0.80 2.61
N TYR A 19 -3.70 0.32 2.34
CA TYR A 19 -3.44 0.84 1.00
C TYR A 19 -1.95 1.07 0.82
N TYR A 20 -1.39 0.75 -0.33
CA TYR A 20 0.04 0.97 -0.58
C TYR A 20 0.24 2.23 -1.42
N LEU A 21 1.06 3.15 -0.92
CA LEU A 21 1.47 4.36 -1.62
C LEU A 21 2.86 4.14 -2.22
N GLY A 22 2.98 4.36 -3.53
CA GLY A 22 4.22 4.33 -4.27
C GLY A 22 5.22 5.39 -3.80
N THR A 23 6.40 5.39 -4.41
CA THR A 23 7.46 6.34 -4.05
C THR A 23 7.14 7.78 -4.40
N ASP A 24 6.23 7.97 -5.34
CA ASP A 24 5.63 9.24 -5.77
C ASP A 24 4.43 9.66 -4.90
N GLY A 25 4.05 8.84 -3.91
CA GLY A 25 2.86 9.06 -3.07
C GLY A 25 1.55 8.66 -3.74
N ALA A 26 1.59 8.15 -4.97
CA ALA A 26 0.39 7.67 -5.65
C ALA A 26 -0.06 6.32 -5.08
N MET A 27 -1.37 6.12 -4.98
CA MET A 27 -1.92 4.84 -4.54
C MET A 27 -1.74 3.79 -5.63
N VAL A 28 -1.18 2.64 -5.24
CA VAL A 28 -1.11 1.46 -6.11
C VAL A 28 -2.48 0.77 -6.11
N LYS A 29 -2.92 0.30 -7.28
CA LYS A 29 -4.17 -0.44 -7.49
C LYS A 29 -3.98 -1.51 -8.55
N GLU A 30 -4.74 -2.60 -8.45
CA GLU A 30 -4.73 -3.77 -9.35
C GLU A 30 -3.31 -4.28 -9.66
N ALA A 31 -2.47 -4.37 -8.63
CA ALA A 31 -1.08 -4.76 -8.80
C ALA A 31 -0.51 -5.43 -7.54
N TYR A 32 0.58 -6.16 -7.72
CA TYR A 32 1.40 -6.60 -6.61
C TYR A 32 2.32 -5.47 -6.15
N THR A 33 2.26 -5.15 -4.86
CA THR A 33 3.25 -4.29 -4.19
C THR A 33 4.64 -4.94 -4.24
N PRO A 34 5.74 -4.18 -4.05
CA PRO A 34 7.09 -4.74 -4.00
C PRO A 34 7.29 -5.83 -2.92
N GLY A 35 6.42 -5.84 -1.89
CA GLY A 35 6.40 -6.88 -0.85
C GLY A 35 5.63 -8.15 -1.22
N GLY A 36 5.09 -8.24 -2.44
CA GLY A 36 4.31 -9.40 -2.90
C GLY A 36 2.85 -9.40 -2.45
N HIS A 37 2.35 -8.30 -1.89
CA HIS A 37 0.93 -8.16 -1.52
C HIS A 37 0.12 -7.64 -2.69
N TRP A 38 -0.99 -8.29 -3.02
CA TRP A 38 -1.93 -7.82 -4.03
C TRP A 38 -2.84 -6.73 -3.48
N VAL A 39 -2.98 -5.63 -4.23
CA VAL A 39 -4.00 -4.60 -3.97
C VAL A 39 -5.04 -4.61 -5.09
N ASN A 40 -6.32 -4.44 -4.73
CA ASN A 40 -7.43 -4.48 -5.68
C ASN A 40 -7.62 -3.15 -6.45
N ASP A 41 -8.72 -3.02 -7.19
CA ASP A 41 -9.10 -1.85 -7.97
C ASP A 41 -9.29 -0.57 -7.13
N GLN A 42 -9.63 -0.74 -5.86
CA GLN A 42 -9.71 0.33 -4.86
C GLN A 42 -8.35 0.61 -4.17
N GLY A 43 -7.29 -0.12 -4.53
CA GLY A 43 -5.97 -0.04 -3.89
C GLY A 43 -5.91 -0.67 -2.50
N ALA A 44 -6.97 -1.36 -2.08
CA ALA A 44 -7.01 -2.04 -0.80
C ALA A 44 -6.29 -3.39 -0.90
N TRP A 45 -5.45 -3.68 0.08
CA TRP A 45 -4.77 -4.96 0.21
C TRP A 45 -5.78 -6.10 0.42
N GLU A 46 -5.64 -7.14 -0.40
CA GLU A 46 -6.40 -8.37 -0.27
C GLU A 46 -5.47 -9.53 0.16
N PRO A 47 -5.51 -9.95 1.44
CA PRO A 47 -4.68 -11.07 1.92
C PRO A 47 -5.06 -12.42 1.30
N TYR A 48 -6.23 -12.54 0.68
CA TYR A 48 -6.77 -13.79 0.13
C TYR A 48 -6.94 -13.79 -1.38
N HIS A 49 -6.22 -12.93 -2.10
CA HIS A 49 -6.20 -12.97 -3.56
C HIS A 49 -5.60 -14.32 -4.03
N ARG A 50 -6.42 -15.14 -4.71
CA ARG A 50 -6.04 -16.44 -5.30
C ARG A 50 -6.21 -16.39 -6.81
#